data_AF-A0A7Y5JVV9-F1
#
_entry.id   AF-A0A7Y5JVV9-F1
#
_cell.length_a   1.000
_cell.length_b   1.000
_cell.length_c   1.000
_cell.angle_alpha   90.00
_cell.angle_beta   90.00
_cell.angle_gamma   90.00
#
_symmetry.space_group_name_H-M   'P 1'
#
loop_
_entity.id
_entity.type
_entity.pdbx_description
1 polymer ?
#
loop_
_entity_poly.entity_id
_entity_poly.type
_entity_poly.pdbx_seq_one_letter_code
_entity_poly.pdbx_strand_id
1 'polypeptide(L)'
;RGGMLLKGMGVTANDVSVVTNVSADHLGLQGIDTLDQLAEVKAIVTTVTKPQGWVVLNGDDPRVWAMRLGIKAKPWAFSLDPASPALWESINAGGRGITVLDGEIVVLSPNGDPDRLVKIVDVPMTLSGLSQNNIANALAGAAAALGLGVPRSAVVEGLRTFAPDPEHNWGRLNTYSLPLVQGGKATVIMDMAHNEAGLEALLDVARGLAAPGGAVRLGLGCAGDRADEAITAMGEIAGHGAEEVVLKIARHYLRGRQPEELLGLFRDGLAKVGVLDVPDYGTELEAFEALVPHALDGDVIALMCHAERTEVDRWIRDHGGKVDDARTIRRKVVAARGEHELEAEIAAVWEMSDESARIAAAQELVDTHPGDPRLVFELAGAKDSAGDEQGAIGLYEQALAGGLREPHRHRAQLQLASSLRVAGRTAEAQALVTGVLEARPHNTAALMLRALVQADLGQERQAVADLIRATLEATTDVDTQSYRRALRAYADELAPAAD
;
A
#
# COMPACT_ATOMS: atom_id res chain seq x y z
N ARG A 1 -24.19 -19.30 5.71
CA ARG A 1 -25.25 -19.74 4.77
C ARG A 1 -25.49 -21.25 4.81
N GLY A 2 -24.57 -22.11 4.33
CA GLY A 2 -24.83 -23.56 4.23
C GLY A 2 -25.24 -24.23 5.55
N GLY A 3 -24.60 -23.86 6.66
CA GLY A 3 -25.01 -24.30 8.00
C GLY A 3 -26.46 -23.92 8.35
N MET A 4 -26.87 -22.68 8.06
CA MET A 4 -28.23 -22.20 8.35
C MET A 4 -29.29 -22.90 7.51
N LEU A 5 -29.03 -23.13 6.21
CA LEU A 5 -29.98 -23.82 5.33
C LEU A 5 -30.12 -25.31 5.67
N LEU A 6 -29.01 -25.99 6.01
CA LEU A 6 -29.02 -27.43 6.25
C LEU A 6 -29.38 -27.79 7.70
N LYS A 7 -29.03 -26.94 8.67
CA LYS A 7 -29.08 -27.28 10.11
C LYS A 7 -29.78 -26.22 10.96
N GLY A 8 -30.23 -25.10 10.37
CA GLY A 8 -30.80 -23.97 11.11
C GLY A 8 -29.75 -23.12 11.84
N MET A 9 -30.21 -22.15 12.63
CA MET A 9 -29.37 -21.14 13.31
C MET A 9 -28.48 -21.68 14.44
N GLY A 10 -28.70 -22.91 14.91
CA GLY A 10 -27.96 -23.51 16.04
C GLY A 10 -28.24 -22.89 17.42
N VAL A 11 -28.75 -21.64 17.48
CA VAL A 11 -29.17 -20.93 18.69
C VAL A 11 -30.55 -20.29 18.48
N THR A 12 -31.30 -20.10 19.56
CA THR A 12 -32.64 -19.49 19.53
C THR A 12 -32.59 -17.95 19.60
N ALA A 13 -31.53 -17.38 20.16
CA ALA A 13 -31.31 -15.95 20.22
C ALA A 13 -29.82 -15.60 20.37
N ASN A 14 -29.43 -14.39 19.99
CA ASN A 14 -28.10 -13.82 20.24
C ASN A 14 -28.20 -12.40 20.84
N ASP A 15 -27.14 -11.96 21.52
CA ASP A 15 -27.03 -10.59 22.07
C ASP A 15 -26.48 -9.61 21.04
N VAL A 16 -25.59 -10.09 20.16
CA VAL A 16 -25.04 -9.32 19.05
C VAL A 16 -24.96 -10.20 17.80
N SER A 17 -25.39 -9.65 16.67
CA SER A 17 -25.22 -10.25 15.35
C SER A 17 -24.37 -9.33 14.48
N VAL A 18 -23.50 -9.92 13.65
CA VAL A 18 -22.64 -9.18 12.72
C VAL A 18 -22.86 -9.71 11.32
N VAL A 19 -23.08 -8.82 10.36
CA VAL A 19 -23.10 -9.16 8.93
C VAL A 19 -22.11 -8.27 8.19
N THR A 20 -21.11 -8.88 7.56
CA THR A 20 -19.98 -8.17 6.96
C THR A 20 -20.16 -7.82 5.48
N ASN A 21 -20.63 -8.76 4.66
CA ASN A 21 -20.85 -8.55 3.23
C ASN A 21 -21.74 -9.65 2.61
N VAL A 22 -22.26 -9.37 1.41
CA VAL A 22 -22.91 -10.31 0.51
C VAL A 22 -22.23 -10.23 -0.87
N SER A 23 -21.28 -11.13 -1.12
CA SER A 23 -20.67 -11.33 -2.44
C SER A 23 -21.10 -12.65 -3.07
N ALA A 24 -20.85 -12.80 -4.38
CA ALA A 24 -21.12 -14.03 -5.11
C ALA A 24 -20.28 -15.16 -4.50
N ASP A 25 -20.96 -16.11 -3.87
CA ASP A 25 -20.34 -17.27 -3.26
C ASP A 25 -21.39 -18.37 -3.16
N HIS A 26 -21.10 -19.53 -3.75
CA HIS A 26 -22.01 -20.69 -3.75
C HIS A 26 -23.40 -20.44 -4.39
N LEU A 27 -23.48 -19.59 -5.41
CA LEU A 27 -24.70 -19.44 -6.24
C LEU A 27 -24.96 -20.71 -7.06
N GLY A 28 -26.23 -21.02 -7.33
CA GLY A 28 -26.68 -22.25 -8.00
C GLY A 28 -26.69 -23.49 -7.11
N LEU A 29 -26.33 -23.37 -5.84
CA LEU A 29 -26.34 -24.46 -4.87
C LEU A 29 -27.50 -24.30 -3.89
N GLN A 30 -28.08 -25.40 -3.40
CA GLN A 30 -29.12 -25.45 -2.34
C GLN A 30 -30.23 -24.39 -2.49
N GLY A 31 -30.69 -24.13 -3.71
CA GLY A 31 -31.80 -23.22 -4.02
C GLY A 31 -31.50 -21.72 -3.86
N ILE A 32 -30.23 -21.32 -3.92
CA ILE A 32 -29.81 -19.91 -3.89
C ILE A 32 -29.14 -19.60 -5.23
N ASP A 33 -29.87 -18.88 -6.07
CA ASP A 33 -29.48 -18.56 -7.45
C ASP A 33 -29.09 -17.09 -7.59
N THR A 34 -29.53 -16.22 -6.67
CA THR A 34 -29.24 -14.79 -6.70
C THR A 34 -28.55 -14.29 -5.42
N LEU A 35 -27.84 -13.15 -5.54
CA LEU A 35 -27.26 -12.46 -4.40
C LEU A 35 -28.31 -12.00 -3.39
N ASP A 36 -29.51 -11.63 -3.85
CA ASP A 36 -30.60 -11.19 -2.98
C ASP A 36 -31.12 -12.36 -2.13
N GLN A 37 -31.29 -13.54 -2.73
CA GLN A 37 -31.61 -14.76 -1.98
C GLN A 37 -30.52 -15.11 -0.97
N LEU A 38 -29.24 -14.94 -1.35
CA LEU A 38 -28.13 -15.16 -0.42
C LEU A 38 -28.18 -14.16 0.76
N ALA A 39 -28.52 -12.90 0.49
CA ALA A 39 -28.71 -11.87 1.51
C ALA A 39 -29.84 -12.24 2.48
N GLU A 40 -31.00 -12.69 1.98
CA GLU A 40 -32.12 -13.13 2.81
C GLU A 40 -31.71 -14.25 3.79
N VAL A 41 -30.95 -15.24 3.31
CA VAL A 41 -30.44 -16.31 4.18
C VAL A 41 -29.44 -15.78 5.20
N LYS A 42 -28.57 -14.84 4.82
CA LYS A 42 -27.63 -14.21 5.77
C LYS A 42 -28.36 -13.34 6.80
N ALA A 43 -29.48 -12.72 6.44
CA ALA A 43 -30.27 -11.85 7.32
C ALA A 43 -30.90 -12.61 8.49
N ILE A 44 -31.09 -13.94 8.40
CA ILE A 44 -31.66 -14.75 9.50
C ILE A 44 -30.95 -14.48 10.84
N VAL A 45 -29.62 -14.26 10.83
CA VAL A 45 -28.85 -13.99 12.06
C VAL A 45 -29.30 -12.71 12.78
N THR A 46 -29.77 -11.71 12.04
CA THR A 46 -30.23 -10.42 12.60
C THR A 46 -31.63 -10.54 13.20
N THR A 47 -32.46 -11.46 12.67
CA THR A 47 -33.85 -11.64 13.14
C THR A 47 -33.96 -12.28 14.52
N VAL A 48 -32.92 -13.01 14.95
CA VAL A 48 -32.87 -13.70 16.26
C VAL A 48 -32.08 -12.90 17.31
N THR A 49 -31.66 -11.68 16.98
CA THR A 49 -31.00 -10.78 17.93
C THR A 49 -32.03 -10.22 18.93
N LYS A 50 -31.70 -10.28 20.22
CA LYS A 50 -32.61 -9.83 21.30
C LYS A 50 -32.92 -8.33 21.17
N PRO A 51 -34.11 -7.83 21.60
CA PRO A 51 -34.47 -6.42 21.49
C PRO A 51 -33.48 -5.45 22.16
N GLN A 52 -32.84 -5.86 23.25
CA GLN A 52 -31.80 -5.09 23.94
C GLN A 52 -30.40 -5.22 23.33
N GLY A 53 -30.24 -6.09 22.33
CA GLY A 53 -28.99 -6.40 21.66
C GLY A 53 -28.65 -5.46 20.50
N TRP A 54 -27.59 -5.81 19.77
CA TRP A 54 -27.06 -5.01 18.66
C TRP A 54 -26.96 -5.80 17.36
N VAL A 55 -27.36 -5.16 16.25
CA VAL A 55 -27.21 -5.70 14.90
C VAL A 55 -26.16 -4.85 14.18
N VAL A 56 -24.93 -5.38 14.11
CA VAL A 56 -23.78 -4.74 13.46
C VAL A 56 -23.82 -5.04 11.97
N LEU A 57 -23.96 -4.00 11.14
CA LEU A 57 -24.16 -4.12 9.69
C LEU A 57 -23.15 -3.28 8.93
N ASN A 58 -22.64 -3.85 7.84
CA ASN A 58 -21.89 -3.08 6.86
C ASN A 58 -22.81 -2.07 6.17
N GLY A 59 -22.50 -0.79 6.32
CA GLY A 59 -23.18 0.32 5.65
C GLY A 59 -22.75 0.51 4.20
N ASP A 60 -21.63 -0.07 3.79
CA ASP A 60 -21.08 0.04 2.43
C ASP A 60 -21.66 -1.01 1.47
N ASP A 61 -22.36 -2.02 2.01
CA ASP A 61 -23.09 -3.02 1.24
C ASP A 61 -24.60 -2.77 1.37
N PRO A 62 -25.29 -2.32 0.30
CA PRO A 62 -26.72 -2.03 0.34
C PRO A 62 -27.59 -3.22 0.76
N ARG A 63 -27.20 -4.46 0.42
CA ARG A 63 -27.96 -5.66 0.79
C ARG A 63 -27.81 -5.96 2.27
N VAL A 64 -26.61 -5.78 2.81
CA VAL A 64 -26.38 -5.90 4.25
C VAL A 64 -27.10 -4.79 5.01
N TRP A 65 -27.01 -3.55 4.55
CA TRP A 65 -27.68 -2.43 5.20
C TRP A 65 -29.20 -2.57 5.19
N ALA A 66 -29.79 -3.14 4.14
CA ALA A 66 -31.21 -3.46 4.08
C ALA A 66 -31.67 -4.43 5.19
N MET A 67 -30.79 -5.26 5.75
CA MET A 67 -31.12 -6.21 6.82
C MET A 67 -31.52 -5.54 8.14
N ARG A 68 -31.34 -4.22 8.29
CA ARG A 68 -31.87 -3.46 9.41
C ARG A 68 -33.39 -3.36 9.40
N LEU A 69 -34.03 -3.54 8.25
CA LEU A 69 -35.48 -3.40 8.13
C LEU A 69 -36.18 -4.53 8.89
N GLY A 70 -36.99 -4.17 9.89
CA GLY A 70 -37.76 -5.14 10.68
C GLY A 70 -37.00 -5.76 11.86
N ILE A 71 -35.77 -5.34 12.16
CA ILE A 71 -35.08 -5.77 13.38
C ILE A 71 -35.78 -5.20 14.63
N LYS A 72 -35.75 -5.95 15.73
CA LYS A 72 -36.20 -5.48 17.05
C LYS A 72 -35.07 -4.88 17.89
N ALA A 73 -33.84 -5.27 17.55
CA ALA A 73 -32.60 -4.82 18.19
C ALA A 73 -32.17 -3.44 17.68
N LYS A 74 -31.10 -2.87 18.25
CA LYS A 74 -30.57 -1.58 17.80
C LYS A 74 -29.59 -1.79 16.63
N PRO A 75 -29.65 -1.00 15.55
CA PRO A 75 -28.66 -1.07 14.49
C PRO A 75 -27.33 -0.48 14.95
N TRP A 76 -26.22 -1.03 14.46
CA TRP A 76 -24.90 -0.44 14.55
C TRP A 76 -24.25 -0.52 13.17
N ALA A 77 -24.19 0.60 12.45
CA ALA A 77 -23.56 0.65 11.13
C ALA A 77 -22.04 0.72 11.27
N PHE A 78 -21.31 0.00 10.43
CA PHE A 78 -19.91 0.28 10.17
C PHE A 78 -19.71 0.65 8.71
N SER A 79 -18.79 1.56 8.44
CA SER A 79 -18.44 2.00 7.08
C SER A 79 -17.01 2.51 7.04
N LEU A 80 -16.32 2.28 5.92
CA LEU A 80 -15.02 2.90 5.67
C LEU A 80 -15.13 4.40 5.39
N ASP A 81 -16.28 4.85 4.90
CA ASP A 81 -16.57 6.25 4.61
C ASP A 81 -17.27 6.94 5.80
N PRO A 82 -16.63 7.92 6.47
CA PRO A 82 -17.26 8.65 7.57
C PRO A 82 -18.48 9.48 7.13
N ALA A 83 -18.66 9.73 5.83
CA ALA A 83 -19.82 10.41 5.26
C ALA A 83 -20.96 9.46 4.87
N SER A 84 -20.82 8.15 5.08
CA SER A 84 -21.81 7.14 4.67
C SER A 84 -23.20 7.42 5.27
N PRO A 85 -24.27 7.47 4.44
CA PRO A 85 -25.64 7.64 4.93
C PRO A 85 -26.07 6.59 5.96
N ALA A 86 -25.53 5.37 5.86
CA ALA A 86 -25.84 4.28 6.79
C ALA A 86 -25.46 4.61 8.24
N LEU A 87 -24.34 5.34 8.44
CA LEU A 87 -23.92 5.79 9.77
C LEU A 87 -24.98 6.73 10.37
N TRP A 88 -25.44 7.70 9.61
CA TRP A 88 -26.46 8.67 10.03
C TRP A 88 -27.83 8.02 10.26
N GLU A 89 -28.26 7.14 9.36
CA GLU A 89 -29.51 6.40 9.50
C GLU A 89 -29.51 5.52 10.77
N SER A 90 -28.40 4.84 11.05
CA SER A 90 -28.23 4.05 12.28
C SER A 90 -28.39 4.91 13.53
N ILE A 91 -27.68 6.05 13.58
CA ILE A 91 -27.70 6.98 14.72
C ILE A 91 -29.11 7.55 14.92
N ASN A 92 -29.78 7.96 13.84
CA ASN A 92 -31.15 8.49 13.88
C ASN A 92 -32.18 7.45 14.34
N ALA A 93 -31.92 6.16 14.14
CA ALA A 93 -32.72 5.05 14.65
C ALA A 93 -32.41 4.70 16.12
N GLY A 94 -31.65 5.53 16.84
CA GLY A 94 -31.21 5.26 18.22
C GLY A 94 -30.10 4.20 18.32
N GLY A 95 -29.46 3.90 17.19
CA GLY A 95 -28.32 3.01 17.05
C GLY A 95 -26.98 3.73 17.22
N ARG A 96 -25.93 3.16 16.61
CA ARG A 96 -24.56 3.70 16.60
C ARG A 96 -23.90 3.58 15.22
N GLY A 97 -22.84 4.35 15.01
CA GLY A 97 -21.92 4.21 13.89
C GLY A 97 -20.52 3.80 14.36
N ILE A 98 -19.73 3.18 13.50
CA ILE A 98 -18.28 3.05 13.68
C ILE A 98 -17.60 3.23 12.32
N THR A 99 -16.54 4.02 12.26
CA THR A 99 -15.90 4.39 10.99
C THR A 99 -14.43 4.73 11.18
N VAL A 100 -13.77 5.11 10.10
CA VAL A 100 -12.44 5.70 10.09
C VAL A 100 -12.55 7.22 9.99
N LEU A 101 -11.99 7.95 10.94
CA LEU A 101 -11.92 9.41 10.92
C LEU A 101 -10.51 9.86 11.32
N ASP A 102 -9.87 10.64 10.46
CA ASP A 102 -8.48 11.12 10.63
C ASP A 102 -7.48 9.99 10.91
N GLY A 103 -7.66 8.84 10.26
CA GLY A 103 -6.79 7.66 10.43
C GLY A 103 -7.02 6.86 11.72
N GLU A 104 -8.08 7.16 12.46
CA GLU A 104 -8.46 6.45 13.69
C GLU A 104 -9.79 5.72 13.52
N ILE A 105 -9.93 4.57 14.19
CA ILE A 105 -11.22 3.90 14.37
C ILE A 105 -12.02 4.71 15.38
N VAL A 106 -13.23 5.14 15.02
CA VAL A 106 -14.06 6.04 15.83
C VAL A 106 -15.49 5.52 15.93
N VAL A 107 -16.03 5.53 17.15
CA VAL A 107 -17.44 5.21 17.41
C VAL A 107 -18.26 6.50 17.42
N LEU A 108 -19.38 6.48 16.71
CA LEU A 108 -20.33 7.57 16.61
C LEU A 108 -21.59 7.19 17.40
N SER A 109 -22.01 8.08 18.31
CA SER A 109 -23.21 7.90 19.14
C SER A 109 -24.19 9.06 18.98
N PRO A 110 -25.50 8.85 19.25
CA PRO A 110 -26.47 9.93 19.23
C PRO A 110 -26.08 11.04 20.22
N ASN A 111 -25.96 12.28 19.72
CA ASN A 111 -25.64 13.48 20.51
C ASN A 111 -24.33 13.41 21.32
N GLY A 112 -23.39 12.57 20.93
CA GLY A 112 -22.08 12.45 21.57
C GLY A 112 -20.95 12.91 20.66
N ASP A 113 -19.85 13.35 21.25
CA ASP A 113 -18.61 13.59 20.51
C ASP A 113 -18.06 12.27 19.94
N PRO A 114 -17.33 12.31 18.80
CA PRO A 114 -16.73 11.11 18.22
C PRO A 114 -15.77 10.43 19.20
N ASP A 115 -16.03 9.15 19.52
CA ASP A 115 -15.24 8.39 20.47
C ASP A 115 -14.10 7.62 19.77
N ARG A 116 -12.89 8.20 19.77
CA ARG A 116 -11.69 7.70 19.06
C ARG A 116 -11.05 6.52 19.78
N LEU A 117 -11.03 5.32 19.21
CA LEU A 117 -10.54 4.09 19.82
C LEU A 117 -9.02 3.89 19.66
N VAL A 118 -8.54 3.82 18.42
CA VAL A 118 -7.16 3.46 18.08
C VAL A 118 -6.83 3.92 16.66
N LYS A 119 -5.56 4.29 16.40
CA LYS A 119 -5.05 4.58 15.06
C LYS A 119 -5.01 3.30 14.22
N ILE A 120 -5.39 3.39 12.95
CA ILE A 120 -5.38 2.24 12.03
C ILE A 120 -3.98 1.65 11.89
N VAL A 121 -2.95 2.51 11.85
CA VAL A 121 -1.55 2.08 11.78
C VAL A 121 -1.09 1.26 12.98
N ASP A 122 -1.81 1.34 14.11
CA ASP A 122 -1.57 0.55 15.32
C ASP A 122 -2.41 -0.74 15.37
N VAL A 123 -3.21 -1.04 14.32
CA VAL A 123 -4.02 -2.26 14.20
C VAL A 123 -3.36 -3.19 13.18
N PRO A 124 -2.57 -4.20 13.60
CA PRO A 124 -1.72 -4.98 12.71
C PRO A 124 -2.46 -5.66 11.55
N MET A 125 -3.67 -6.18 11.81
CA MET A 125 -4.49 -6.87 10.81
C MET A 125 -4.86 -5.99 9.61
N THR A 126 -4.81 -4.66 9.75
CA THR A 126 -5.09 -3.71 8.65
C THR A 126 -3.92 -3.53 7.69
N LEU A 127 -2.75 -4.09 8.01
CA LEU A 127 -1.50 -3.93 7.25
C LEU A 127 -1.15 -2.44 7.04
N SER A 128 -1.06 -1.69 8.14
CA SER A 128 -0.82 -0.24 8.12
C SER A 128 -1.86 0.53 7.29
N GLY A 129 -3.13 0.09 7.36
CA GLY A 129 -4.25 0.69 6.64
C GLY A 129 -4.35 0.32 5.16
N LEU A 130 -3.54 -0.62 4.67
CA LEU A 130 -3.59 -1.06 3.28
C LEU A 130 -4.78 -1.97 2.99
N SER A 131 -5.15 -2.85 3.92
CA SER A 131 -6.24 -3.81 3.71
C SER A 131 -7.60 -3.23 4.09
N GLN A 132 -8.33 -2.67 3.12
CA GLN A 132 -9.68 -2.13 3.33
C GLN A 132 -10.63 -3.17 3.94
N ASN A 133 -10.58 -4.41 3.47
CA ASN A 133 -11.39 -5.51 4.00
C ASN A 133 -11.10 -5.78 5.49
N ASN A 134 -9.83 -5.74 5.90
CA ASN A 134 -9.49 -5.93 7.31
C ASN A 134 -9.77 -4.70 8.17
N ILE A 135 -9.75 -3.48 7.61
CA ILE A 135 -10.28 -2.30 8.31
C ILE A 135 -11.77 -2.53 8.58
N ALA A 136 -12.56 -2.89 7.56
CA ALA A 136 -13.99 -3.16 7.71
C ALA A 136 -14.26 -4.27 8.74
N ASN A 137 -13.48 -5.37 8.72
CA ASN A 137 -13.58 -6.44 9.72
C ASN A 137 -13.20 -5.96 11.13
N ALA A 138 -12.21 -5.08 11.27
CA ALA A 138 -11.83 -4.50 12.56
C ALA A 138 -12.93 -3.57 13.10
N LEU A 139 -13.57 -2.76 12.24
CA LEU A 139 -14.74 -1.95 12.61
C LEU A 139 -15.88 -2.85 13.10
N ALA A 140 -16.21 -3.90 12.34
CA ALA A 140 -17.27 -4.84 12.69
C ALA A 140 -16.98 -5.57 14.01
N GLY A 141 -15.74 -6.05 14.21
CA GLY A 141 -15.30 -6.73 15.42
C GLY A 141 -15.31 -5.82 16.65
N ALA A 142 -14.82 -4.59 16.50
CA ALA A 142 -14.84 -3.59 17.57
C ALA A 142 -16.27 -3.20 17.99
N ALA A 143 -17.16 -2.93 17.02
CA ALA A 143 -18.56 -2.68 17.29
C ALA A 143 -19.25 -3.86 17.99
N ALA A 144 -18.95 -5.09 17.56
CA ALA A 144 -19.52 -6.28 18.17
C ALA A 144 -19.07 -6.47 19.62
N ALA A 145 -17.76 -6.33 19.90
CA ALA A 145 -17.20 -6.46 21.23
C ALA A 145 -17.74 -5.38 22.18
N LEU A 146 -17.80 -4.13 21.73
CA LEU A 146 -18.40 -3.03 22.49
C LEU A 146 -19.91 -3.24 22.71
N GLY A 147 -20.62 -3.77 21.71
CA GLY A 147 -22.03 -4.14 21.80
C GLY A 147 -22.30 -5.23 22.83
N LEU A 148 -21.36 -6.16 23.02
CA LEU A 148 -21.39 -7.20 24.06
C LEU A 148 -21.02 -6.66 25.46
N GLY A 149 -20.54 -5.41 25.57
CA GLY A 149 -20.10 -4.81 26.83
C GLY A 149 -18.66 -5.16 27.22
N VAL A 150 -17.83 -5.64 26.28
CA VAL A 150 -16.39 -5.81 26.53
C VAL A 150 -15.78 -4.44 26.86
N PRO A 151 -14.97 -4.32 27.93
CA PRO A 151 -14.35 -3.06 28.28
C PRO A 151 -13.57 -2.47 27.11
N ARG A 152 -13.73 -1.17 26.88
CA ARG A 152 -13.06 -0.42 25.80
C ARG A 152 -11.56 -0.69 25.73
N SER A 153 -10.87 -0.71 26.88
CA SER A 153 -9.43 -0.98 26.94
C SER A 153 -9.07 -2.37 26.42
N ALA A 154 -9.90 -3.38 26.67
CA ALA A 154 -9.70 -4.73 26.15
C ALA A 154 -9.98 -4.82 24.65
N VAL A 155 -10.95 -4.05 24.12
CA VAL A 155 -11.19 -3.95 22.67
C VAL A 155 -9.99 -3.32 21.97
N VAL A 156 -9.46 -2.21 22.51
CA VAL A 156 -8.27 -1.54 21.96
C VAL A 156 -7.05 -2.46 22.02
N GLU A 157 -6.86 -3.18 23.13
CA GLU A 157 -5.75 -4.14 23.25
C GLU A 157 -5.88 -5.26 22.21
N GLY A 158 -7.07 -5.88 22.07
CA GLY A 158 -7.30 -6.91 21.06
C GLY A 158 -7.04 -6.43 19.63
N LEU A 159 -7.40 -5.18 19.31
CA LEU A 159 -7.07 -4.58 18.01
C LEU A 159 -5.56 -4.39 17.80
N ARG A 160 -4.81 -4.07 18.86
CA ARG A 160 -3.35 -3.86 18.80
C ARG A 160 -2.55 -5.15 18.75
N THR A 161 -3.06 -6.24 19.32
CA THR A 161 -2.31 -7.49 19.44
C THR A 161 -2.73 -8.56 18.42
N PHE A 162 -3.90 -8.45 17.79
CA PHE A 162 -4.34 -9.43 16.79
C PHE A 162 -3.60 -9.23 15.45
N ALA A 163 -2.60 -10.07 15.20
CA ALA A 163 -1.68 -9.95 14.08
C ALA A 163 -2.00 -10.88 12.89
N PRO A 164 -1.65 -10.50 11.65
CA PRO A 164 -1.83 -11.34 10.46
C PRO A 164 -0.74 -12.40 10.37
N ASP A 165 -0.61 -13.24 11.40
CA ASP A 165 0.39 -14.30 11.49
C ASP A 165 -0.26 -15.70 11.61
N PRO A 166 0.54 -16.79 11.49
CA PRO A 166 0.02 -18.15 11.66
C PRO A 166 -0.52 -18.49 13.05
N GLU A 167 -0.18 -17.73 14.09
CA GLU A 167 -0.65 -17.98 15.47
C GLU A 167 -2.08 -17.46 15.65
N HIS A 168 -2.36 -16.27 15.14
CA HIS A 168 -3.62 -15.57 15.34
C HIS A 168 -4.60 -15.74 14.18
N ASN A 169 -4.14 -15.77 12.93
CA ASN A 169 -5.01 -15.76 11.76
C ASN A 169 -4.38 -16.46 10.54
N TRP A 170 -4.12 -17.76 10.68
CA TRP A 170 -3.44 -18.55 9.66
C TRP A 170 -4.22 -18.58 8.33
N GLY A 171 -3.53 -18.21 7.24
CA GLY A 171 -4.07 -18.14 5.89
C GLY A 171 -4.81 -16.84 5.57
N ARG A 172 -4.62 -15.78 6.36
CA ARG A 172 -5.22 -14.46 6.11
C ARG A 172 -4.16 -13.38 6.04
N LEU A 173 -3.75 -13.07 4.80
CA LEU A 173 -2.70 -12.11 4.45
C LEU A 173 -1.43 -12.28 5.28
N ASN A 174 -1.05 -13.53 5.57
CA ASN A 174 0.18 -13.79 6.31
C ASN A 174 1.36 -13.33 5.46
N THR A 175 2.09 -12.34 5.96
CA THR A 175 3.13 -11.65 5.20
C THR A 175 4.50 -12.05 5.70
N TYR A 176 5.42 -12.30 4.77
CA TYR A 176 6.78 -12.73 5.05
C TYR A 176 7.79 -11.90 4.28
N SER A 177 8.99 -11.77 4.83
CA SER A 177 10.18 -11.34 4.09
C SER A 177 10.99 -12.56 3.71
N LEU A 178 11.17 -12.81 2.41
CA LEU A 178 11.95 -13.92 1.88
C LEU A 178 13.25 -13.40 1.25
N PRO A 179 14.43 -13.75 1.79
CA PRO A 179 15.71 -13.47 1.13
C PRO A 179 15.80 -14.15 -0.24
N LEU A 180 16.32 -13.44 -1.23
CA LEU A 180 16.49 -13.97 -2.58
C LEU A 180 17.93 -14.42 -2.82
N VAL A 181 18.10 -15.52 -3.57
CA VAL A 181 19.43 -16.10 -3.88
C VAL A 181 20.31 -15.11 -4.66
N GLN A 182 19.70 -14.29 -5.51
CA GLN A 182 20.38 -13.28 -6.33
C GLN A 182 20.72 -11.99 -5.54
N GLY A 183 20.37 -11.93 -4.26
CA GLY A 183 20.46 -10.73 -3.41
C GLY A 183 19.13 -9.99 -3.31
N GLY A 184 18.94 -9.27 -2.20
CA GLY A 184 17.68 -8.59 -1.89
C GLY A 184 16.64 -9.50 -1.23
N LYS A 185 15.39 -9.03 -1.20
CA LYS A 185 14.25 -9.74 -0.58
C LYS A 185 12.96 -9.51 -1.36
N ALA A 186 12.13 -10.55 -1.42
CA ALA A 186 10.75 -10.45 -1.84
C ALA A 186 9.82 -10.43 -0.63
N THR A 187 8.66 -9.79 -0.79
CA THR A 187 7.54 -9.93 0.15
C THR A 187 6.67 -11.10 -0.29
N VAL A 188 6.39 -12.04 0.60
CA VAL A 188 5.47 -13.15 0.31
C VAL A 188 4.16 -12.93 1.07
N ILE A 189 3.02 -13.11 0.41
CA ILE A 189 1.69 -13.03 1.03
C ILE A 189 0.99 -14.36 0.81
N MET A 190 0.61 -15.02 1.90
CA MET A 190 -0.16 -16.25 1.88
C MET A 190 -1.60 -15.97 2.35
N ASP A 191 -2.58 -16.23 1.47
CA ASP A 191 -3.99 -15.94 1.74
C ASP A 191 -4.95 -17.04 1.23
N MET A 192 -6.08 -17.22 1.89
CA MET A 192 -7.16 -18.15 1.51
C MET A 192 -8.27 -17.47 0.67
N ALA A 193 -7.93 -16.46 -0.12
CA ALA A 193 -8.78 -15.92 -1.17
C ALA A 193 -9.24 -17.07 -2.07
N HIS A 194 -10.53 -17.12 -2.37
CA HIS A 194 -11.14 -18.24 -3.09
C HIS A 194 -12.30 -17.83 -4.00
N ASN A 195 -12.51 -16.52 -4.13
CA ASN A 195 -13.50 -15.86 -4.97
C ASN A 195 -12.91 -14.54 -5.50
N GLU A 196 -13.63 -13.91 -6.41
CA GLU A 196 -13.27 -12.68 -7.11
C GLU A 196 -12.89 -11.56 -6.13
N ALA A 197 -13.79 -11.23 -5.19
CA ALA A 197 -13.57 -10.16 -4.22
C ALA A 197 -12.37 -10.43 -3.28
N GLY A 198 -12.11 -11.69 -2.95
CA GLY A 198 -10.94 -12.08 -2.15
C GLY A 198 -9.64 -11.93 -2.94
N LEU A 199 -9.66 -12.29 -4.24
CA LEU A 199 -8.51 -12.14 -5.13
C LEU A 199 -8.20 -10.66 -5.39
N GLU A 200 -9.20 -9.83 -5.66
CA GLU A 200 -9.03 -8.37 -5.80
C GLU A 200 -8.36 -7.78 -4.56
N ALA A 201 -8.87 -8.10 -3.38
CA ALA A 201 -8.29 -7.61 -2.13
C ALA A 201 -6.87 -8.11 -1.87
N LEU A 202 -6.54 -9.33 -2.27
CA LEU A 202 -5.17 -9.86 -2.20
C LEU A 202 -4.24 -9.09 -3.14
N LEU A 203 -4.68 -8.80 -4.36
CA LEU A 203 -3.91 -8.07 -5.36
C LEU A 203 -3.71 -6.61 -4.96
N ASP A 204 -4.70 -5.95 -4.39
CA ASP A 204 -4.58 -4.58 -3.86
C ASP A 204 -3.53 -4.50 -2.76
N VAL A 205 -3.56 -5.44 -1.82
CA VAL A 205 -2.56 -5.53 -0.75
C VAL A 205 -1.18 -5.89 -1.32
N ALA A 206 -1.11 -6.80 -2.28
CA ALA A 206 0.14 -7.15 -2.93
C ALA A 206 0.75 -5.93 -3.63
N ARG A 207 -0.04 -5.16 -4.38
CA ARG A 207 0.43 -3.96 -5.06
C ARG A 207 0.90 -2.90 -4.07
N GLY A 208 0.18 -2.68 -2.97
CA GLY A 208 0.56 -1.71 -1.94
C GLY A 208 1.77 -2.12 -1.07
N LEU A 209 2.26 -3.36 -1.20
CA LEU A 209 3.49 -3.83 -0.57
C LEU A 209 4.67 -3.94 -1.55
N ALA A 210 4.42 -3.87 -2.85
CA ALA A 210 5.46 -3.88 -3.86
C ALA A 210 6.21 -2.54 -3.82
N ALA A 211 7.54 -2.60 -3.86
CA ALA A 211 8.35 -1.39 -3.96
C ALA A 211 8.03 -0.64 -5.28
N PRO A 212 8.33 0.66 -5.39
CA PRO A 212 8.15 1.39 -6.63
C PRO A 212 8.87 0.69 -7.80
N GLY A 213 8.11 0.29 -8.83
CA GLY A 213 8.62 -0.46 -9.98
C GLY A 213 8.74 -1.98 -9.78
N GLY A 214 8.40 -2.49 -8.59
CA GLY A 214 8.33 -3.92 -8.29
C GLY A 214 7.10 -4.60 -8.90
N ALA A 215 7.24 -5.89 -9.17
CA ALA A 215 6.22 -6.74 -9.76
C ALA A 215 5.47 -7.55 -8.69
N VAL A 216 4.20 -7.84 -8.97
CA VAL A 216 3.34 -8.79 -8.26
C VAL A 216 3.29 -10.10 -9.04
N ARG A 217 3.62 -11.19 -8.35
CA ARG A 217 3.54 -12.56 -8.88
C ARG A 217 2.49 -13.34 -8.12
N LEU A 218 1.64 -14.09 -8.83
CA LEU A 218 0.47 -14.72 -8.24
C LEU A 218 0.42 -16.22 -8.49
N GLY A 219 0.32 -17.01 -7.42
CA GLY A 219 -0.12 -18.40 -7.46
C GLY A 219 -1.64 -18.48 -7.35
N LEU A 220 -2.31 -18.65 -8.49
CA LEU A 220 -3.77 -18.63 -8.64
C LEU A 220 -4.38 -20.03 -8.52
N GLY A 221 -5.47 -20.15 -7.76
CA GLY A 221 -6.32 -21.33 -7.80
C GLY A 221 -7.44 -21.28 -6.76
N CYS A 222 -8.49 -22.07 -6.96
CA CYS A 222 -9.67 -22.09 -6.09
C CYS A 222 -10.22 -23.52 -5.90
N ALA A 223 -11.34 -23.64 -5.19
CA ALA A 223 -12.11 -24.88 -5.13
C ALA A 223 -12.87 -25.13 -6.46
N GLY A 224 -13.11 -26.39 -6.82
CA GLY A 224 -13.75 -26.76 -8.09
C GLY A 224 -15.28 -26.69 -8.09
N ASP A 225 -15.94 -26.52 -6.94
CA ASP A 225 -17.41 -26.36 -6.84
C ASP A 225 -17.89 -24.92 -7.07
N ARG A 226 -17.09 -24.12 -7.78
CA ARG A 226 -17.42 -22.76 -8.21
C ARG A 226 -18.08 -22.79 -9.59
N ALA A 227 -18.88 -21.77 -9.87
CA ALA A 227 -19.45 -21.56 -11.20
C ALA A 227 -18.33 -21.26 -12.22
N ASP A 228 -18.54 -21.68 -13.46
CA ASP A 228 -17.53 -21.53 -14.53
C ASP A 228 -17.21 -20.06 -14.80
N GLU A 229 -18.25 -19.22 -14.78
CA GLU A 229 -18.12 -17.77 -14.97
C GLU A 229 -17.27 -17.13 -13.86
N ALA A 230 -17.40 -17.60 -12.62
CA ALA A 230 -16.63 -17.10 -11.48
C ALA A 230 -15.14 -17.49 -11.58
N ILE A 231 -14.85 -18.73 -12.00
CA ILE A 231 -13.47 -19.19 -12.23
C ILE A 231 -12.84 -18.39 -13.38
N THR A 232 -13.58 -18.19 -14.46
CA THR A 232 -13.14 -17.39 -15.61
C THR A 232 -12.88 -15.94 -15.19
N ALA A 233 -13.77 -15.34 -14.39
CA ALA A 233 -13.60 -13.98 -13.88
C ALA A 233 -12.36 -13.85 -12.98
N MET A 234 -12.07 -14.83 -12.12
CA MET A 234 -10.83 -14.84 -11.34
C MET A 234 -9.57 -14.88 -12.22
N GLY A 235 -9.61 -15.62 -13.34
CA GLY A 235 -8.52 -15.59 -14.32
C GLY A 235 -8.30 -14.21 -14.93
N GLU A 236 -9.39 -13.52 -15.28
CA GLU A 236 -9.37 -12.16 -15.82
C GLU A 236 -8.80 -11.15 -14.81
N ILE A 237 -9.27 -11.20 -13.55
CA ILE A 237 -8.78 -10.37 -12.44
C ILE A 237 -7.28 -10.60 -12.21
N ALA A 238 -6.85 -11.87 -12.18
CA ALA A 238 -5.44 -12.22 -11.98
C ALA A 238 -4.54 -11.64 -13.07
N GLY A 239 -4.95 -11.76 -14.35
CA GLY A 239 -4.16 -11.24 -15.47
C GLY A 239 -4.08 -9.72 -15.52
N HIS A 240 -5.06 -9.01 -14.95
CA HIS A 240 -4.97 -7.55 -14.78
C HIS A 240 -4.09 -7.12 -13.61
N GLY A 241 -4.11 -7.88 -12.50
CA GLY A 241 -3.49 -7.45 -11.24
C GLY A 241 -2.05 -7.90 -11.01
N ALA A 242 -1.57 -8.91 -11.74
CA ALA A 242 -0.24 -9.49 -11.56
C ALA A 242 0.56 -9.51 -12.87
N GLU A 243 1.86 -9.19 -12.78
CA GLU A 243 2.80 -9.26 -13.91
C GLU A 243 3.15 -10.71 -14.27
N GLU A 244 3.06 -11.61 -13.30
CA GLU A 244 3.25 -13.04 -13.51
C GLU A 244 2.17 -13.83 -12.77
N VAL A 245 1.55 -14.77 -13.48
CA VAL A 245 0.58 -15.70 -12.91
C VAL A 245 1.07 -17.12 -13.14
N VAL A 246 0.91 -17.97 -12.14
CA VAL A 246 1.01 -19.43 -12.28
C VAL A 246 -0.27 -20.05 -11.72
N LEU A 247 -0.72 -21.13 -12.32
CA LEU A 247 -1.89 -21.86 -11.83
C LEU A 247 -1.46 -22.98 -10.89
N LYS A 248 -2.29 -23.27 -9.89
CA LYS A 248 -2.09 -24.42 -9.01
C LYS A 248 -3.34 -25.25 -8.83
N ILE A 249 -3.14 -26.50 -8.42
CA ILE A 249 -4.22 -27.42 -8.08
C ILE A 249 -4.20 -27.72 -6.58
N ALA A 250 -5.31 -27.45 -5.90
CA ALA A 250 -5.54 -27.95 -4.56
C ALA A 250 -6.42 -29.21 -4.65
N ARG A 251 -5.80 -30.39 -4.81
CA ARG A 251 -6.51 -31.65 -5.18
C ARG A 251 -7.70 -31.98 -4.28
N HIS A 252 -7.57 -31.76 -2.98
CA HIS A 252 -8.66 -32.00 -2.01
C HIS A 252 -9.87 -31.07 -2.21
N TYR A 253 -9.68 -29.93 -2.86
CA TYR A 253 -10.69 -28.91 -3.08
C TYR A 253 -11.31 -28.93 -4.49
N LEU A 254 -10.95 -29.90 -5.34
CA LEU A 254 -11.56 -30.05 -6.68
C LEU A 254 -13.06 -30.38 -6.61
N ARG A 255 -13.51 -31.04 -5.54
CA ARG A 255 -14.94 -31.29 -5.25
C ARG A 255 -15.73 -31.86 -6.44
N GLY A 256 -15.09 -32.75 -7.19
CA GLY A 256 -15.68 -33.48 -8.33
C GLY A 256 -15.36 -32.90 -9.71
N ARG A 257 -14.87 -31.65 -9.80
CA ARG A 257 -14.39 -31.06 -11.07
C ARG A 257 -13.06 -31.70 -11.49
N GLN A 258 -12.87 -31.90 -12.79
CA GLN A 258 -11.58 -32.37 -13.31
C GLN A 258 -10.54 -31.23 -13.26
N PRO A 259 -9.27 -31.51 -12.92
CA PRO A 259 -8.22 -30.48 -12.87
C PRO A 259 -8.10 -29.67 -14.17
N GLU A 260 -8.13 -30.34 -15.32
CA GLU A 260 -7.93 -29.74 -16.64
C GLU A 260 -9.07 -28.79 -17.00
N GLU A 261 -10.29 -29.09 -16.55
CA GLU A 261 -11.46 -28.23 -16.70
C GLU A 261 -11.32 -26.95 -15.88
N LEU A 262 -10.89 -27.07 -14.61
CA LEU A 262 -10.63 -25.92 -13.73
C LEU A 262 -9.53 -25.02 -14.31
N LEU A 263 -8.42 -25.62 -14.74
CA LEU A 263 -7.29 -24.89 -15.34
C LEU A 263 -7.68 -24.23 -16.65
N GLY A 264 -8.48 -24.90 -17.50
CA GLY A 264 -8.99 -24.35 -18.75
C GLY A 264 -9.76 -23.04 -18.54
N LEU A 265 -10.66 -23.01 -17.55
CA LEU A 265 -11.45 -21.81 -17.22
C LEU A 265 -10.58 -20.63 -16.75
N PHE A 266 -9.56 -20.89 -15.93
CA PHE A 266 -8.61 -19.83 -15.55
C PHE A 266 -7.87 -19.29 -16.77
N ARG A 267 -7.41 -20.18 -17.66
CA ARG A 267 -6.71 -19.81 -18.90
C ARG A 267 -7.60 -19.00 -19.82
N ASP A 268 -8.88 -19.34 -19.94
CA ASP A 268 -9.85 -18.57 -20.72
C ASP A 268 -10.00 -17.14 -20.18
N GLY A 269 -10.05 -16.98 -18.86
CA GLY A 269 -10.05 -15.66 -18.20
C GLY A 269 -8.78 -14.85 -18.47
N LEU A 270 -7.62 -15.47 -18.29
CA LEU A 270 -6.30 -14.86 -18.52
C LEU A 270 -6.12 -14.46 -19.99
N ALA A 271 -6.59 -15.29 -20.93
CA ALA A 271 -6.48 -15.03 -22.36
C ALA A 271 -7.28 -13.80 -22.80
N LYS A 272 -8.42 -13.48 -22.15
CA LYS A 272 -9.20 -12.27 -22.45
C LYS A 272 -8.42 -10.98 -22.25
N VAL A 273 -7.43 -11.00 -21.36
CA VAL A 273 -6.59 -9.83 -21.02
C VAL A 273 -5.19 -9.92 -21.59
N GLY A 274 -4.97 -10.86 -22.51
CA GLY A 274 -3.71 -11.02 -23.25
C GLY A 274 -2.63 -11.83 -22.52
N VAL A 275 -2.95 -12.49 -21.41
CA VAL A 275 -2.03 -13.36 -20.69
C VAL A 275 -2.17 -14.79 -21.24
N LEU A 276 -1.14 -15.26 -21.93
CA LEU A 276 -1.10 -16.56 -22.62
C LEU A 276 0.01 -17.45 -22.03
N ASP A 277 0.01 -18.74 -22.38
CA ASP A 277 1.07 -19.70 -22.05
C ASP A 277 1.42 -19.81 -20.55
N VAL A 278 0.41 -19.66 -19.69
CA VAL A 278 0.57 -19.69 -18.22
C VAL A 278 0.94 -21.11 -17.73
N PRO A 279 1.97 -21.33 -16.91
CA PRO A 279 2.27 -22.67 -16.40
C PRO A 279 1.27 -23.07 -15.30
N ASP A 280 1.11 -24.37 -15.10
CA ASP A 280 0.34 -24.93 -13.99
C ASP A 280 1.13 -25.98 -13.21
N TYR A 281 0.81 -26.10 -11.92
CA TYR A 281 1.50 -26.98 -10.98
C TYR A 281 0.52 -27.84 -10.18
N GLY A 282 0.97 -29.03 -9.80
CA GLY A 282 0.15 -30.05 -9.16
C GLY A 282 -0.16 -29.79 -7.69
N THR A 283 0.57 -28.84 -7.08
CA THR A 283 0.51 -28.48 -5.66
C THR A 283 0.65 -26.95 -5.48
N GLU A 284 0.31 -26.44 -4.31
CA GLU A 284 0.48 -25.02 -3.96
C GLU A 284 1.95 -24.70 -3.70
N LEU A 285 2.69 -25.65 -3.13
CA LEU A 285 4.12 -25.51 -2.90
C LEU A 285 4.90 -25.43 -4.23
N GLU A 286 4.67 -26.32 -5.19
CA GLU A 286 5.36 -26.30 -6.49
C GLU A 286 5.13 -24.98 -7.24
N ALA A 287 3.90 -24.45 -7.20
CA ALA A 287 3.60 -23.15 -7.80
C ALA A 287 4.35 -22.01 -7.11
N PHE A 288 4.43 -22.04 -5.78
CA PHE A 288 5.20 -21.06 -5.03
C PHE A 288 6.70 -21.14 -5.34
N GLU A 289 7.26 -22.35 -5.36
CA GLU A 289 8.66 -22.62 -5.73
C GLU A 289 8.99 -22.14 -7.14
N ALA A 290 8.04 -22.22 -8.07
CA ALA A 290 8.22 -21.73 -9.44
C ALA A 290 8.28 -20.20 -9.55
N LEU A 291 7.57 -19.47 -8.67
CA LEU A 291 7.56 -18.01 -8.67
C LEU A 291 8.82 -17.39 -8.05
N VAL A 292 9.41 -18.05 -7.05
CA VAL A 292 10.54 -17.48 -6.28
C VAL A 292 11.76 -17.14 -7.14
N PRO A 293 12.24 -17.98 -8.08
CA PRO A 293 13.40 -17.68 -8.91
C PRO A 293 13.24 -16.44 -9.81
N HIS A 294 12.01 -16.03 -10.10
CA HIS A 294 11.72 -14.87 -10.94
C HIS A 294 11.63 -13.58 -10.15
N ALA A 295 11.47 -13.64 -8.82
CA ALA A 295 11.33 -12.46 -7.97
C ALA A 295 12.64 -11.68 -7.84
N LEU A 296 12.52 -10.35 -7.89
CA LEU A 296 13.58 -9.38 -7.66
C LEU A 296 13.37 -8.66 -6.32
N ASP A 297 14.38 -7.88 -5.91
CA ASP A 297 14.29 -7.08 -4.68
C ASP A 297 13.10 -6.10 -4.74
N GLY A 298 12.26 -6.13 -3.71
CA GLY A 298 11.07 -5.27 -3.63
C GLY A 298 9.83 -5.83 -4.33
N ASP A 299 9.91 -6.98 -4.98
CA ASP A 299 8.76 -7.66 -5.57
C ASP A 299 7.87 -8.32 -4.50
N VAL A 300 6.64 -8.64 -4.89
CA VAL A 300 5.67 -9.36 -4.06
C VAL A 300 5.28 -10.67 -4.73
N ILE A 301 5.28 -11.75 -3.96
CA ILE A 301 4.76 -13.07 -4.34
C ILE A 301 3.49 -13.33 -3.52
N ALA A 302 2.33 -13.30 -4.14
CA ALA A 302 1.05 -13.63 -3.54
C ALA A 302 0.66 -15.08 -3.87
N LEU A 303 0.23 -15.84 -2.86
CA LEU A 303 -0.20 -17.23 -3.04
C LEU A 303 -1.59 -17.44 -2.44
N MET A 304 -2.53 -17.89 -3.29
CA MET A 304 -3.84 -18.33 -2.85
C MET A 304 -3.75 -19.75 -2.23
N CYS A 305 -3.34 -19.85 -0.98
CA CYS A 305 -3.01 -21.12 -0.31
C CYS A 305 -4.16 -21.67 0.55
N HIS A 306 -4.75 -22.77 0.09
CA HIS A 306 -5.96 -23.37 0.66
C HIS A 306 -5.67 -24.68 1.42
N ALA A 307 -4.65 -25.43 1.01
CA ALA A 307 -4.36 -26.77 1.52
C ALA A 307 -2.99 -26.88 2.20
N GLU A 308 -1.95 -26.30 1.60
CA GLU A 308 -0.55 -26.60 1.93
C GLU A 308 0.15 -25.46 2.69
N ARG A 309 -0.62 -24.74 3.53
CA ARG A 309 -0.10 -23.58 4.29
C ARG A 309 1.07 -23.95 5.20
N THR A 310 1.10 -25.19 5.70
CA THR A 310 2.17 -25.67 6.59
C THR A 310 3.45 -25.94 5.81
N GLU A 311 3.31 -26.52 4.63
CA GLU A 311 4.40 -26.87 3.73
C GLU A 311 5.05 -25.60 3.17
N VAL A 312 4.24 -24.63 2.73
CA VAL A 312 4.72 -23.33 2.25
C VAL A 312 5.39 -22.53 3.38
N ASP A 313 4.77 -22.42 4.57
CA ASP A 313 5.39 -21.72 5.72
C ASP A 313 6.73 -22.37 6.12
N ARG A 314 6.80 -23.71 6.15
CA ARG A 314 8.05 -24.43 6.41
C ARG A 314 9.09 -24.11 5.35
N TRP A 315 8.72 -24.19 4.08
CA TRP A 315 9.64 -23.91 2.98
C TRP A 315 10.21 -22.49 3.08
N ILE A 316 9.36 -21.49 3.35
CA ILE A 316 9.79 -20.09 3.52
C ILE A 316 10.84 -19.99 4.64
N ARG A 317 10.60 -20.64 5.77
CA ARG A 317 11.54 -20.63 6.91
C ARG A 317 12.86 -21.35 6.60
N ASP A 318 12.79 -22.49 5.93
CA ASP A 318 13.96 -23.27 5.53
C ASP A 318 14.85 -22.48 4.55
N HIS A 319 14.28 -21.53 3.80
CA HIS A 319 14.98 -20.59 2.92
C HIS A 319 15.29 -19.24 3.58
N GLY A 320 15.26 -19.18 4.92
CA GLY A 320 15.64 -17.99 5.71
C GLY A 320 14.57 -16.90 5.77
N GLY A 321 13.39 -17.14 5.21
CA GLY A 321 12.25 -16.26 5.30
C GLY A 321 11.66 -16.17 6.71
N LYS A 322 11.05 -15.03 7.02
CA LYS A 322 10.48 -14.76 8.35
C LYS A 322 9.12 -14.11 8.20
N VAL A 323 8.21 -14.44 9.12
CA VAL A 323 6.94 -13.73 9.28
C VAL A 323 7.25 -12.27 9.61
N ASP A 324 6.60 -11.35 8.93
CA ASP A 324 6.76 -9.92 9.21
C ASP A 324 5.88 -9.49 10.38
N ASP A 325 6.48 -8.75 11.31
CA ASP A 325 5.73 -8.05 12.35
C ASP A 325 5.07 -6.77 11.81
N ALA A 326 4.19 -6.17 12.61
CA ALA A 326 3.48 -4.94 12.24
C ALA A 326 4.44 -3.80 11.83
N ARG A 327 5.60 -3.69 12.48
CA ARG A 327 6.62 -2.68 12.17
C ARG A 327 7.24 -2.92 10.79
N THR A 328 7.55 -4.17 10.46
CA THR A 328 8.13 -4.54 9.16
C THR A 328 7.13 -4.35 8.03
N ILE A 329 5.86 -4.69 8.26
CA ILE A 329 4.77 -4.42 7.31
C ILE A 329 4.63 -2.90 7.09
N ARG A 330 4.57 -2.09 8.16
CA ARG A 330 4.51 -0.62 8.04
C ARG A 330 5.67 -0.07 7.21
N ARG A 331 6.90 -0.52 7.44
CA ARG A 331 8.06 -0.12 6.62
C ARG A 331 7.90 -0.46 5.15
N LYS A 332 7.35 -1.63 4.83
CA LYS A 332 7.07 -2.03 3.44
C LYS A 332 6.02 -1.12 2.79
N VAL A 333 4.92 -0.83 3.49
CA VAL A 333 3.85 0.06 2.98
C VAL A 333 4.37 1.48 2.72
N VAL A 334 5.17 2.02 3.65
CA VAL A 334 5.79 3.34 3.49
C VAL A 334 6.79 3.34 2.32
N ALA A 335 7.65 2.32 2.23
CA ALA A 335 8.59 2.19 1.14
C ALA A 335 7.90 2.03 -0.23
N ALA A 336 6.78 1.31 -0.29
CA ALA A 336 5.97 1.14 -1.50
C ALA A 336 5.40 2.47 -2.02
N ARG A 337 5.13 3.43 -1.13
CA ARG A 337 4.72 4.80 -1.47
C ARG A 337 5.88 5.73 -1.86
N GLY A 338 7.12 5.24 -1.76
CA GLY A 338 8.32 6.07 -1.93
C GLY A 338 8.54 7.07 -0.79
N GLU A 339 7.86 6.88 0.34
CA GLU A 339 7.92 7.73 1.53
C GLU A 339 8.97 7.19 2.52
N HIS A 340 9.37 8.02 3.51
CA HIS A 340 10.21 7.61 4.62
C HIS A 340 9.38 7.25 5.87
N GLU A 341 9.83 6.28 6.69
CA GLU A 341 9.04 5.86 7.88
C GLU A 341 8.87 6.97 8.94
N LEU A 342 9.79 7.93 8.92
CA LEU A 342 9.80 9.14 9.75
C LEU A 342 9.40 10.41 8.99
N GLU A 343 8.60 10.31 7.92
CA GLU A 343 8.27 11.49 7.10
C GLU A 343 7.58 12.60 7.94
N ALA A 344 6.78 12.23 8.94
CA ALA A 344 6.14 13.20 9.83
C ALA A 344 7.14 13.93 10.74
N GLU A 345 8.10 13.19 11.29
CA GLU A 345 9.19 13.73 12.12
C GLU A 345 10.14 14.60 11.27
N ILE A 346 10.46 14.17 10.05
CA ILE A 346 11.23 14.97 9.09
C ILE A 346 10.47 16.27 8.77
N ALA A 347 9.17 16.20 8.49
CA ALA A 347 8.37 17.41 8.25
C ALA A 347 8.37 18.34 9.47
N ALA A 348 8.22 17.78 10.68
CA ALA A 348 8.24 18.55 11.92
C ALA A 348 9.59 19.27 12.15
N VAL A 349 10.72 18.68 11.74
CA VAL A 349 12.03 19.34 11.76
C VAL A 349 12.00 20.60 10.88
N TRP A 350 11.46 20.52 9.66
CA TRP A 350 11.43 21.65 8.73
C TRP A 350 10.41 22.74 9.06
N GLU A 351 9.39 22.45 9.87
CA GLU A 351 8.48 23.46 10.44
C GLU A 351 9.11 24.28 11.57
N MET A 352 10.27 23.86 12.11
CA MET A 352 10.97 24.62 13.15
C MET A 352 11.55 25.92 12.57
N SER A 353 11.19 27.06 13.15
CA SER A 353 11.71 28.38 12.74
C SER A 353 13.14 28.64 13.22
N ASP A 354 13.55 28.04 14.34
CA ASP A 354 14.89 28.20 14.91
C ASP A 354 15.88 27.21 14.26
N GLU A 355 16.94 27.73 13.65
CA GLU A 355 17.92 26.96 12.88
C GLU A 355 18.71 25.99 13.78
N SER A 356 19.06 26.41 15.00
CA SER A 356 19.83 25.57 15.93
C SER A 356 18.99 24.39 16.44
N ALA A 357 17.71 24.63 16.75
CA ALA A 357 16.75 23.60 17.11
C ALA A 357 16.50 22.63 15.94
N ARG A 358 16.38 23.14 14.71
CA ARG A 358 16.23 22.31 13.51
C ARG A 358 17.41 21.36 13.33
N ILE A 359 18.64 21.87 13.41
CA ILE A 359 19.86 21.05 13.29
C ILE A 359 19.93 20.00 14.40
N ALA A 360 19.64 20.39 15.64
CA ALA A 360 19.66 19.47 16.77
C ALA A 360 18.62 18.33 16.61
N ALA A 361 17.41 18.66 16.18
CA ALA A 361 16.36 17.66 15.94
C ALA A 361 16.70 16.74 14.75
N ALA A 362 17.25 17.28 13.66
CA ALA A 362 17.74 16.47 12.55
C ALA A 362 18.89 15.53 12.96
N GLN A 363 19.80 16.01 13.82
CA GLN A 363 20.89 15.21 14.36
C GLN A 363 20.36 14.07 15.24
N GLU A 364 19.37 14.34 16.08
CA GLU A 364 18.72 13.32 16.91
C GLU A 364 18.09 12.20 16.05
N LEU A 365 17.46 12.54 14.92
CA LEU A 365 16.94 11.55 13.98
C LEU A 365 18.06 10.66 13.42
N VAL A 366 19.19 11.25 13.01
CA VAL A 366 20.36 10.49 12.52
C VAL A 366 20.97 9.61 13.63
N ASP A 367 21.08 10.13 14.84
CA ASP A 367 21.67 9.41 15.98
C ASP A 367 20.81 8.22 16.42
N THR A 368 19.49 8.37 16.37
CA THR A 368 18.52 7.30 16.69
C THR A 368 18.35 6.28 15.56
N HIS A 369 18.72 6.64 14.33
CA HIS A 369 18.60 5.79 13.13
C HIS A 369 19.91 5.82 12.31
N PRO A 370 21.01 5.28 12.86
CA PRO A 370 22.32 5.38 12.23
C PRO A 370 22.36 4.62 10.90
N GLY A 371 22.95 5.26 9.89
CA GLY A 371 23.11 4.67 8.54
C GLY A 371 21.95 4.93 7.58
N ASP A 372 20.93 5.69 7.99
CA ASP A 372 19.85 6.07 7.10
C ASP A 372 20.27 7.25 6.17
N PRO A 373 20.39 7.03 4.85
CA PRO A 373 20.84 8.06 3.93
C PRO A 373 19.83 9.21 3.76
N ARG A 374 18.52 8.97 3.98
CA ARG A 374 17.51 10.04 3.92
C ARG A 374 17.67 10.97 5.11
N LEU A 375 17.86 10.45 6.32
CA LEU A 375 18.02 11.31 7.50
C LEU A 375 19.33 12.10 7.48
N VAL A 376 20.43 11.49 6.99
CA VAL A 376 21.71 12.20 6.78
C VAL A 376 21.54 13.34 5.77
N PHE A 377 20.74 13.13 4.71
CA PHE A 377 20.38 14.18 3.76
C PHE A 377 19.59 15.33 4.41
N GLU A 378 18.61 15.02 5.25
CA GLU A 378 17.83 16.07 5.94
C GLU A 378 18.70 16.87 6.92
N LEU A 379 19.63 16.23 7.63
CA LEU A 379 20.63 16.91 8.46
C LEU A 379 21.58 17.80 7.63
N ALA A 380 22.02 17.33 6.47
CA ALA A 380 22.81 18.13 5.54
C ALA A 380 22.04 19.38 5.12
N GLY A 381 20.76 19.22 4.73
CA GLY A 381 19.86 20.31 4.39
C GLY A 381 19.65 21.30 5.53
N ALA A 382 19.48 20.82 6.77
CA ALA A 382 19.32 21.69 7.93
C ALA A 382 20.55 22.58 8.16
N LYS A 383 21.76 22.00 8.08
CA LYS A 383 23.04 22.74 8.19
C LYS A 383 23.25 23.72 7.05
N ASP A 384 23.03 23.27 5.81
CA ASP A 384 23.12 24.09 4.60
C ASP A 384 22.17 25.31 4.69
N SER A 385 20.92 25.09 5.13
CA SER A 385 19.93 26.16 5.30
C SER A 385 20.28 27.18 6.37
N ALA A 386 21.14 26.82 7.33
CA ALA A 386 21.63 27.69 8.39
C ALA A 386 22.97 28.39 8.03
N GLY A 387 23.46 28.21 6.80
CA GLY A 387 24.74 28.76 6.34
C GLY A 387 25.98 28.01 6.87
N ASP A 388 25.83 26.74 7.26
CA ASP A 388 26.95 25.82 7.54
C ASP A 388 27.18 24.90 6.33
N GLU A 389 27.51 25.49 5.16
CA GLU A 389 27.74 24.72 3.93
C GLU A 389 28.94 23.77 4.08
N GLN A 390 29.98 24.19 4.80
CA GLN A 390 31.17 23.37 5.03
C GLN A 390 30.84 22.11 5.84
N GLY A 391 29.97 22.22 6.85
CA GLY A 391 29.45 21.09 7.61
C GLY A 391 28.46 20.23 6.82
N ALA A 392 27.73 20.80 5.87
CA ALA A 392 26.74 20.09 5.05
C ALA A 392 27.36 19.22 3.95
N ILE A 393 28.46 19.67 3.31
CA ILE A 393 29.07 18.97 2.17
C ILE A 393 29.37 17.49 2.47
N GLY A 394 30.05 17.22 3.59
CA GLY A 394 30.40 15.83 3.95
C GLY A 394 29.18 14.95 4.23
N LEU A 395 28.09 15.55 4.73
CA LEU A 395 26.84 14.84 4.97
C LEU A 395 26.10 14.55 3.66
N TYR A 396 26.04 15.49 2.70
CA TYR A 396 25.48 15.20 1.39
C TYR A 396 26.26 14.09 0.66
N GLU A 397 27.60 14.14 0.70
CA GLU A 397 28.45 13.07 0.15
C GLU A 397 28.16 11.72 0.81
N GLN A 398 28.05 11.69 2.14
CA GLN A 398 27.70 10.50 2.91
C GLN A 398 26.31 9.96 2.54
N ALA A 399 25.30 10.83 2.43
CA ALA A 399 23.95 10.45 2.07
C ALA A 399 23.88 9.87 0.64
N LEU A 400 24.59 10.47 -0.32
CA LEU A 400 24.69 9.97 -1.69
C LEU A 400 25.39 8.61 -1.74
N ALA A 401 26.49 8.44 -1.01
CA ALA A 401 27.19 7.16 -0.89
C ALA A 401 26.35 6.07 -0.20
N GLY A 402 25.46 6.48 0.71
CA GLY A 402 24.53 5.59 1.42
C GLY A 402 23.34 5.11 0.58
N GLY A 403 23.23 5.50 -0.70
CA GLY A 403 22.20 4.99 -1.60
C GLY A 403 20.85 5.71 -1.49
N LEU A 404 20.87 7.04 -1.30
CA LEU A 404 19.68 7.89 -1.45
C LEU A 404 18.87 7.51 -2.70
N ARG A 405 17.55 7.38 -2.53
CA ARG A 405 16.60 7.14 -3.63
C ARG A 405 16.11 8.46 -4.21
N GLU A 406 15.65 8.43 -5.46
CA GLU A 406 14.93 9.56 -6.06
C GLU A 406 13.62 9.84 -5.31
N PRO A 407 13.18 11.11 -5.19
CA PRO A 407 13.78 12.33 -5.75
C PRO A 407 14.93 12.92 -4.91
N HIS A 408 15.19 12.39 -3.71
CA HIS A 408 16.13 12.95 -2.74
C HIS A 408 17.58 12.87 -3.21
N ARG A 409 17.95 11.81 -3.93
CA ARG A 409 19.27 11.68 -4.58
C ARG A 409 19.56 12.88 -5.47
N HIS A 410 18.66 13.20 -6.39
CA HIS A 410 18.83 14.35 -7.28
C HIS A 410 18.86 15.68 -6.52
N ARG A 411 17.99 15.86 -5.51
CA ARG A 411 18.00 17.06 -4.67
C ARG A 411 19.33 17.24 -3.94
N ALA A 412 19.86 16.16 -3.36
CA ALA A 412 21.17 16.14 -2.70
C ALA A 412 22.30 16.53 -3.65
N GLN A 413 22.28 16.07 -4.92
CA GLN A 413 23.29 16.48 -5.91
C GLN A 413 23.23 17.98 -6.21
N LEU A 414 22.03 18.55 -6.34
CA LEU A 414 21.87 19.99 -6.60
C LEU A 414 22.30 20.84 -5.39
N GLN A 415 21.89 20.43 -4.18
CA GLN A 415 22.24 21.14 -2.96
C GLN A 415 23.74 21.03 -2.67
N LEU A 416 24.34 19.84 -2.79
CA LEU A 416 25.78 19.65 -2.69
C LEU A 416 26.55 20.53 -3.69
N ALA A 417 26.10 20.63 -4.94
CA ALA A 417 26.72 21.52 -5.91
C ALA A 417 26.65 23.00 -5.47
N SER A 418 25.52 23.42 -4.90
CA SER A 418 25.36 24.77 -4.33
C SER A 418 26.30 25.01 -3.16
N SER A 419 26.36 24.10 -2.19
CA SER A 419 27.23 24.20 -1.01
C SER A 419 28.72 24.18 -1.39
N LEU A 420 29.13 23.32 -2.34
CA LEU A 420 30.50 23.29 -2.88
C LEU A 420 30.88 24.62 -3.54
N ARG A 421 29.95 25.23 -4.28
CA ARG A 421 30.15 26.54 -4.92
C ARG A 421 30.37 27.63 -3.87
N VAL A 422 29.52 27.68 -2.83
CA VAL A 422 29.67 28.65 -1.72
C VAL A 422 30.99 28.46 -0.97
N ALA A 423 31.43 27.22 -0.78
CA ALA A 423 32.72 26.89 -0.18
C ALA A 423 33.94 27.15 -1.10
N GLY A 424 33.74 27.67 -2.32
CA GLY A 424 34.82 27.94 -3.28
C GLY A 424 35.39 26.71 -3.97
N ARG A 425 34.77 25.54 -3.81
CA ARG A 425 35.14 24.27 -4.49
C ARG A 425 34.49 24.18 -5.88
N THR A 426 34.69 25.23 -6.68
CA THR A 426 33.93 25.50 -7.91
C THR A 426 34.12 24.43 -9.00
N ALA A 427 35.30 23.83 -9.11
CA ALA A 427 35.56 22.75 -10.07
C ALA A 427 34.75 21.48 -9.76
N GLU A 428 34.58 21.16 -8.48
CA GLU A 428 33.79 20.00 -8.04
C GLU A 428 32.29 20.25 -8.22
N ALA A 429 31.84 21.48 -7.91
CA ALA A 429 30.47 21.91 -8.21
C ALA A 429 30.18 21.81 -9.72
N GLN A 430 31.11 22.23 -10.58
CA GLN A 430 30.97 22.13 -12.03
C GLN A 430 30.83 20.68 -12.52
N ALA A 431 31.69 19.78 -12.03
CA ALA A 431 31.65 18.37 -12.38
C ALA A 431 30.33 17.72 -11.98
N LEU A 432 29.86 18.00 -10.75
CA LEU A 432 28.61 17.46 -10.24
C LEU A 432 27.38 17.95 -11.04
N VAL A 433 27.29 19.25 -11.31
CA VAL A 433 26.19 19.82 -12.12
C VAL A 433 26.20 19.27 -13.54
N THR A 434 27.38 19.08 -14.13
CA THR A 434 27.51 18.48 -15.47
C THR A 434 26.95 17.06 -15.49
N GLY A 435 27.32 16.21 -14.53
CA GLY A 435 26.77 14.86 -14.42
C GLY A 435 25.26 14.83 -14.19
N VAL A 436 24.70 15.80 -13.45
CA VAL A 436 23.24 15.93 -13.30
C VAL A 436 22.58 16.25 -14.64
N LEU A 437 23.16 17.15 -15.44
CA LEU A 437 22.62 17.55 -16.73
C LEU A 437 22.78 16.47 -17.81
N GLU A 438 23.81 15.62 -17.74
CA GLU A 438 23.91 14.44 -18.61
C GLU A 438 22.74 13.48 -18.38
N ALA A 439 22.36 13.26 -17.12
CA ALA A 439 21.22 12.42 -16.77
C ALA A 439 19.87 13.13 -16.99
N ARG A 440 19.81 14.46 -16.82
CA ARG A 440 18.58 15.27 -16.91
C ARG A 440 18.85 16.58 -17.66
N PRO A 441 18.92 16.56 -19.01
CA PRO A 441 19.33 17.73 -19.81
C PRO A 441 18.47 18.97 -19.62
N HIS A 442 17.18 18.80 -19.30
CA HIS A 442 16.21 19.90 -19.17
C HIS A 442 15.93 20.31 -17.72
N ASN A 443 16.78 19.91 -16.76
CA ASN A 443 16.58 20.31 -15.37
C ASN A 443 16.93 21.80 -15.16
N THR A 444 15.91 22.65 -14.99
CA THR A 444 16.09 24.10 -14.88
C THR A 444 16.96 24.52 -13.70
N ALA A 445 16.85 23.86 -12.53
CA ALA A 445 17.66 24.18 -11.37
C ALA A 445 19.15 23.88 -11.61
N ALA A 446 19.47 22.75 -12.24
CA ALA A 446 20.83 22.40 -12.63
C ALA A 446 21.40 23.37 -13.68
N LEU A 447 20.59 23.81 -14.65
CA LEU A 447 21.01 24.82 -15.64
C LEU A 447 21.33 26.17 -14.98
N MET A 448 20.51 26.61 -14.02
CA MET A 448 20.78 27.83 -13.24
C MET A 448 22.03 27.70 -12.36
N LEU A 449 22.21 26.57 -11.68
CA LEU A 449 23.42 26.30 -10.90
C LEU A 449 24.67 26.27 -11.79
N ARG A 450 24.59 25.70 -12.99
CA ARG A 450 25.71 25.72 -13.97
C ARG A 450 26.10 27.16 -14.31
N ALA A 451 25.13 28.03 -14.55
CA ALA A 451 25.39 29.43 -14.85
C ALA A 451 26.04 30.18 -13.68
N LEU A 452 25.62 29.90 -12.44
CA LEU A 452 26.27 30.46 -11.24
C LEU A 452 27.72 29.98 -11.11
N VAL A 453 27.95 28.68 -11.29
CA VAL A 453 29.30 28.10 -11.28
C VAL A 453 30.18 28.68 -12.38
N GLN A 454 29.64 28.87 -13.60
CA GLN A 454 30.34 29.53 -14.70
C GLN A 454 30.71 30.98 -14.37
N ALA A 455 29.81 31.72 -13.72
CA ALA A 455 30.11 33.07 -13.26
C ALA A 455 31.25 33.09 -12.23
N ASP A 456 31.24 32.16 -11.27
CA ASP A 456 32.31 32.02 -10.27
C ASP A 456 33.67 31.62 -10.90
N LEU A 457 33.67 31.06 -12.11
CA LEU A 457 34.86 30.73 -12.92
C LEU A 457 35.29 31.85 -13.88
N GLY A 458 34.62 33.01 -13.87
CA GLY A 458 34.89 34.11 -14.82
C GLY A 458 34.43 33.81 -16.25
N GLN A 459 33.41 32.96 -16.41
CA GLN A 459 32.81 32.58 -17.70
C GLN A 459 31.43 33.23 -17.86
N GLU A 460 31.28 34.50 -17.48
CA GLU A 460 29.97 35.17 -17.35
C GLU A 460 29.24 35.25 -18.70
N ARG A 461 29.96 35.45 -19.80
CA ARG A 461 29.35 35.47 -21.15
C ARG A 461 28.72 34.12 -21.49
N GLN A 462 29.41 33.03 -21.17
CA GLN A 462 28.87 31.67 -21.37
C GLN A 462 27.68 31.41 -20.46
N ALA A 463 27.73 31.86 -19.20
CA ALA A 463 26.62 31.76 -18.26
C ALA A 463 25.35 32.45 -18.79
N VAL A 464 25.48 33.67 -19.33
CA VAL A 464 24.36 34.40 -19.93
C VAL A 464 23.85 33.67 -21.18
N ALA A 465 24.73 33.18 -22.05
CA ALA A 465 24.34 32.42 -23.23
C ALA A 465 23.49 31.18 -22.86
N ASP A 466 23.96 30.41 -21.87
CA ASP A 466 23.30 29.19 -21.42
C ASP A 466 21.95 29.47 -20.75
N LEU A 467 21.84 30.54 -19.95
CA LEU A 467 20.57 30.96 -19.36
C LEU A 467 19.56 31.42 -20.41
N ILE A 468 19.99 32.17 -21.43
CA ILE A 468 19.11 32.56 -22.54
C ILE A 468 18.57 31.31 -23.23
N ARG A 469 19.44 30.34 -23.56
CA ARG A 469 19.04 29.08 -24.21
C ARG A 469 18.05 28.30 -23.34
N ALA A 470 18.36 28.10 -22.06
CA ALA A 470 17.47 27.41 -21.13
C ALA A 470 16.09 28.08 -21.01
N THR A 471 16.07 29.42 -20.94
CA THR A 471 14.83 30.20 -20.86
C THR A 471 14.00 30.08 -22.14
N LEU A 472 14.65 30.11 -23.32
CA LEU A 472 13.98 29.95 -24.61
C LEU A 472 13.35 28.57 -24.82
N GLU A 473 13.96 27.53 -24.25
CA GLU A 473 13.43 26.15 -24.27
C GLU A 473 12.22 26.00 -23.35
N ALA A 474 12.26 26.58 -22.15
CA ALA A 474 11.21 26.42 -21.15
C ALA A 474 10.01 27.37 -21.30
N THR A 475 10.19 28.53 -21.96
CA THR A 475 9.17 29.58 -22.02
C THR A 475 8.01 29.28 -22.98
N THR A 476 6.79 29.55 -22.54
CA THR A 476 5.57 29.56 -23.35
C THR A 476 5.06 30.97 -23.68
N ASP A 477 5.80 32.01 -23.27
CA ASP A 477 5.41 33.41 -23.44
C ASP A 477 5.43 33.84 -24.92
N VAL A 478 4.33 34.42 -25.40
CA VAL A 478 4.09 34.74 -26.82
C VAL A 478 5.08 35.78 -27.34
N ASP A 479 5.45 36.76 -26.52
CA ASP A 479 6.41 37.79 -26.89
C ASP A 479 7.81 37.19 -27.01
N THR A 480 8.23 36.39 -26.03
CA THR A 480 9.51 35.67 -26.05
C THR A 480 9.62 34.74 -27.26
N GLN A 481 8.53 34.07 -27.65
CA GLN A 481 8.47 33.24 -28.87
C GLN A 481 8.70 34.06 -30.14
N SER A 482 8.13 35.27 -30.21
CA SER A 482 8.30 36.20 -31.35
C SER A 482 9.75 36.66 -31.52
N TYR A 483 10.50 36.78 -30.42
CA TYR A 483 11.93 37.15 -30.41
C TYR A 483 12.90 35.95 -30.35
N ARG A 484 12.42 34.70 -30.35
CA ARG A 484 13.23 33.48 -30.15
C ARG A 484 14.45 33.41 -31.07
N ARG A 485 14.30 33.76 -32.36
CA ARG A 485 15.41 33.74 -33.32
C ARG A 485 16.51 34.74 -32.95
N ALA A 486 16.13 35.95 -32.55
CA ALA A 486 17.08 37.01 -32.19
C ALA A 486 17.80 36.67 -30.88
N LEU A 487 17.05 36.26 -29.85
CA LEU A 487 17.61 35.87 -28.56
C LEU A 487 18.57 34.68 -28.68
N ARG A 488 18.26 33.70 -29.54
CA ARG A 488 19.18 32.58 -29.82
C ARG A 488 20.48 33.05 -30.49
N ALA A 489 20.38 33.97 -31.46
CA ALA A 489 21.56 34.55 -32.09
C ALA A 489 22.44 35.30 -31.08
N TYR A 490 21.85 36.09 -30.16
CA TYR A 490 22.61 36.76 -29.10
C TYR A 490 23.28 35.77 -28.14
N ALA A 491 22.63 34.65 -27.81
CA ALA A 491 23.27 33.60 -27.02
C ALA A 491 24.47 32.98 -27.76
N ASP A 492 24.35 32.77 -29.06
CA ASP A 492 25.44 32.22 -29.88
C ASP A 492 26.63 33.21 -30.00
N GLU A 493 26.39 34.52 -30.03
CA GLU A 493 27.43 35.57 -29.99
C GLU A 493 28.14 35.69 -28.63
N LEU A 494 27.49 35.25 -27.56
CA LEU A 494 28.04 35.28 -26.21
C LEU A 494 28.89 34.06 -25.89
N ALA A 495 28.61 32.91 -26.52
CA ALA A 495 29.41 31.71 -26.37
C ALA A 495 30.83 31.89 -26.97
N PRO A 496 31.88 31.32 -26.36
CA PRO A 496 33.21 31.34 -26.97
C PRO A 496 33.17 30.60 -28.30
N ALA A 497 33.96 31.05 -29.28
CA ALA A 497 34.10 30.37 -30.56
C ALA A 497 34.58 28.93 -30.31
N ALA A 498 33.92 27.95 -30.92
CA ALA A 498 34.41 26.58 -30.89
C ALA A 498 35.72 26.52 -31.68
N ASP A 499 36.82 26.24 -30.99
CA ASP A 499 38.13 25.92 -31.60
C ASP A 499 38.12 24.54 -32.26
#